data_AF-A0A1F8L458-F1
#
_entry.id   AF-A0A1F8L458-F1
#
_cell.length_a   1.000
_cell.length_b   1.000
_cell.length_c   1.000
_cell.angle_alpha   90.00
_cell.angle_beta   90.00
_cell.angle_gamma   90.00
#
_symmetry.space_group_name_H-M   'P 1'
#
loop_
_entity.id
_entity.type
_entity.pdbx_description
1 polymer ?
#
loop_
_entity_poly.entity_id
_entity_poly.type
_entity_poly.pdbx_seq_one_letter_code
_entity_poly.pdbx_strand_id
1 'polypeptide(L)'
;SKNAPLADVFYGVDNTFLSRALDEAMFETYASPLLASIPAEFKLDVKNQALPVDYGDVCINYDKTYFSEKNLALPQSLEELTDLAYKGLLVVENPATSSPGLAFLLATVAHYGEDGYLDYWQQLKDNGLVVVNDWETAYYTNFSGSSGHGPQPMVVSYASSPPAEVIFAETPLTEAPTASITAPGTCFRQIEFVGILAGTPQHALAEKFVDFMLSVPFQEDMPLQMFVYPVQPEAKLPEAFVKYAQVPQQPAALAPEDISANRNAWIEAWTETVLR
;
A
#
# COMPACT_ATOMS: atom_id res chain seq x y z
N SER A 1 14.04 22.41 9.29
CA SER A 1 15.17 21.60 9.83
C SER A 1 14.69 20.92 11.10
N LYS A 2 15.38 19.92 11.66
CA LYS A 2 14.95 19.22 12.88
C LYS A 2 14.57 20.14 14.06
N ASN A 3 15.17 21.32 14.16
CA ASN A 3 14.96 22.26 15.27
C ASN A 3 14.00 23.42 14.93
N ALA A 4 13.39 23.38 13.75
CA ALA A 4 12.41 24.35 13.27
C ALA A 4 11.54 23.65 12.22
N PRO A 5 10.57 22.81 12.64
CA PRO A 5 9.67 22.16 11.72
C PRO A 5 8.79 23.22 11.02
N LEU A 6 8.54 23.03 9.73
CA LEU A 6 7.68 23.91 8.93
C LEU A 6 6.19 23.54 9.06
N ALA A 7 5.89 22.49 9.82
CA ALA A 7 4.57 21.92 10.05
C ALA A 7 4.45 21.49 11.53
N ASP A 8 3.22 21.28 11.99
CA ASP A 8 2.93 20.87 13.36
C ASP A 8 2.66 19.37 13.49
N VAL A 9 2.12 18.76 12.44
CA VAL A 9 1.77 17.35 12.34
C VAL A 9 2.27 16.82 11.00
N PHE A 10 2.62 15.54 10.96
CA PHE A 10 2.89 14.83 9.71
C PHE A 10 2.03 13.57 9.65
N TYR A 11 1.33 13.39 8.53
CA TYR A 11 0.53 12.22 8.21
C TYR A 11 1.02 11.63 6.89
N GLY A 12 1.10 10.29 6.81
CA GLY A 12 1.57 9.56 5.65
C GLY A 12 2.96 8.94 5.80
N VAL A 13 3.51 8.85 7.02
CA VAL A 13 4.57 7.85 7.27
C VAL A 13 3.87 6.51 7.34
N ASP A 14 4.29 5.55 6.53
CA ASP A 14 3.82 4.18 6.63
C ASP A 14 4.80 3.26 7.38
N ASN A 15 4.36 2.04 7.68
CA ASN A 15 5.15 1.01 8.38
C ASN A 15 6.48 0.63 7.69
N THR A 16 6.64 0.90 6.39
CA THR A 16 7.91 0.69 5.68
C THR A 16 8.93 1.79 5.99
N PHE A 17 8.50 2.97 6.45
CA PHE A 17 9.35 4.11 6.83
C PHE A 17 9.31 4.47 8.33
N LEU A 18 8.39 3.89 9.09
CA LEU A 18 8.14 4.21 10.50
C LEU A 18 9.41 4.22 11.36
N SER A 19 10.20 3.14 11.36
CA SER A 19 11.41 3.03 12.18
C SER A 19 12.39 4.17 11.93
N ARG A 20 12.54 4.61 10.67
CA ARG A 20 13.41 5.76 10.33
C ARG A 20 12.87 7.06 10.93
N ALA A 21 11.56 7.29 10.85
CA ALA A 21 10.96 8.49 11.43
C ALA A 21 11.15 8.55 12.96
N LEU A 22 11.03 7.39 13.62
CA LEU A 22 11.25 7.24 15.06
C LEU A 22 12.73 7.41 15.46
N ASP A 23 13.66 6.77 14.74
CA ASP A 23 15.11 6.86 14.98
C ASP A 23 15.64 8.30 14.80
N GLU A 24 15.07 9.01 13.84
CA GLU A 24 15.40 10.42 13.60
C GLU A 24 14.75 11.38 14.62
N ALA A 25 13.98 10.84 15.58
CA ALA A 25 13.22 11.56 16.61
C ALA A 25 12.30 12.64 16.01
N MET A 26 11.59 12.31 14.93
CA MET A 26 10.71 13.25 14.24
C MET A 26 9.48 13.64 15.05
N PHE A 27 9.00 12.74 15.92
CA PHE A 27 7.71 12.88 16.59
C PHE A 27 7.78 12.94 18.12
N GLU A 28 6.90 13.75 18.71
CA GLU A 28 6.65 13.78 20.15
C GLU A 28 5.67 12.66 20.55
N THR A 29 5.83 12.14 21.77
CA THR A 29 4.89 11.15 22.32
C THR A 29 3.54 11.79 22.61
N TYR A 30 2.47 11.21 22.08
CA TYR A 30 1.10 11.58 22.39
C TYR A 30 0.20 10.34 22.53
N ALA A 31 -0.40 10.17 23.71
CA ALA A 31 -1.29 9.05 23.98
C ALA A 31 -2.76 9.44 23.74
N SER A 32 -3.13 9.46 22.46
CA SER A 32 -4.50 9.29 21.96
C SER A 32 -5.50 8.65 22.93
N PRO A 33 -6.49 9.30 23.58
CA PRO A 33 -7.57 8.56 24.25
C PRO A 33 -8.28 7.59 23.28
N LEU A 34 -8.34 7.94 22.00
CA LEU A 34 -8.94 7.12 20.94
C LEU A 34 -8.09 5.91 20.55
N LEU A 35 -6.81 5.85 20.94
CA LEU A 35 -6.00 4.64 20.74
C LEU A 35 -6.60 3.44 21.47
N ALA A 36 -7.36 3.65 22.56
CA ALA A 36 -7.90 2.56 23.37
C ALA A 36 -8.81 1.61 22.55
N SER A 37 -9.53 2.12 21.55
CA SER A 37 -10.42 1.31 20.70
C SER A 37 -9.71 0.72 19.47
N ILE A 38 -8.54 1.25 19.09
CA ILE A 38 -7.78 0.76 17.93
C ILE A 38 -7.16 -0.62 18.25
N PRO A 39 -7.29 -1.62 17.36
CA PRO A 39 -6.66 -2.94 17.54
C PRO A 39 -5.15 -2.88 17.73
N ALA A 40 -4.60 -3.83 18.50
CA ALA A 40 -3.17 -3.87 18.82
C ALA A 40 -2.28 -4.09 17.60
N GLU A 41 -2.77 -4.78 16.58
CA GLU A 41 -2.03 -5.07 15.34
C GLU A 41 -1.64 -3.83 14.54
N PHE A 42 -2.34 -2.70 14.71
CA PHE A 42 -2.00 -1.43 14.07
C PHE A 42 -1.04 -0.57 14.89
N LYS A 43 -0.82 -0.90 16.17
CA LYS A 43 -0.02 -0.08 17.11
C LYS A 43 1.44 -0.52 17.08
N LEU A 44 2.14 -0.18 16.00
CA LEU A 44 3.53 -0.58 15.78
C LEU A 44 4.53 0.23 16.61
N ASP A 45 4.17 1.43 17.07
CA ASP A 45 5.00 2.25 17.94
C ASP A 45 4.54 2.19 19.40
N VAL A 46 5.29 1.46 20.23
CA VAL A 46 5.01 1.28 21.65
C VAL A 46 5.11 2.56 22.48
N LYS A 47 5.76 3.61 21.95
CA LYS A 47 5.93 4.91 22.63
C LYS A 47 4.87 5.93 22.21
N ASN A 48 3.93 5.56 21.33
CA ASN A 48 2.87 6.44 20.83
C ASN A 48 3.40 7.77 20.28
N GLN A 49 4.50 7.76 19.55
CA GLN A 49 5.02 8.92 18.82
C GLN A 49 4.36 9.03 17.44
N ALA A 50 4.06 7.89 16.81
CA ALA A 50 3.28 7.80 15.58
C ALA A 50 2.04 6.91 15.79
N LEU A 51 0.85 7.45 15.52
CA LEU A 51 -0.43 6.80 15.80
C LEU A 51 -1.06 6.32 14.49
N PRO A 52 -1.54 5.07 14.40
CA PRO A 52 -2.08 4.52 13.15
C PRO A 52 -3.40 5.21 12.79
N VAL A 53 -3.58 5.56 11.52
CA VAL A 53 -4.79 6.21 10.99
C VAL A 53 -5.54 5.27 10.06
N ASP A 54 -4.84 4.60 9.16
CA ASP A 54 -5.45 3.76 8.14
C ASP A 54 -4.53 2.62 7.74
N TYR A 55 -5.08 1.71 6.93
CA TYR A 55 -4.29 0.70 6.27
C TYR A 55 -4.82 0.41 4.87
N GLY A 56 -3.92 -0.02 3.99
CA GLY A 56 -4.21 -0.55 2.68
C GLY A 56 -3.37 -1.80 2.43
N ASP A 57 -3.94 -2.78 1.75
CA ASP A 57 -3.20 -3.97 1.35
C ASP A 57 -2.75 -3.81 -0.11
N VAL A 58 -1.44 -3.63 -0.33
CA VAL A 58 -0.86 -3.52 -1.67
C VAL A 58 -0.81 -4.92 -2.28
N CYS A 59 -1.61 -5.16 -3.31
CA CYS A 59 -1.79 -6.42 -4.01
C CYS A 59 -1.60 -6.21 -5.52
N ILE A 60 -1.85 -7.25 -6.32
CA ILE A 60 -1.96 -7.12 -7.78
C ILE A 60 -3.44 -7.00 -8.14
N ASN A 61 -3.82 -5.86 -8.71
CA ASN A 61 -5.11 -5.63 -9.33
C ASN A 61 -5.10 -6.18 -10.76
N TYR A 62 -6.24 -6.67 -11.25
CA TYR A 62 -6.38 -7.24 -12.58
C TYR A 62 -7.68 -6.81 -13.27
N ASP A 63 -7.63 -6.76 -14.60
CA ASP A 63 -8.77 -6.50 -15.49
C ASP A 63 -9.60 -7.78 -15.69
N LYS A 64 -10.82 -7.83 -15.13
CA LYS A 64 -11.68 -9.02 -15.22
C LYS A 64 -12.07 -9.35 -16.65
N THR A 65 -12.24 -8.34 -17.51
CA THR A 65 -12.63 -8.53 -18.91
C THR A 65 -11.51 -9.19 -19.68
N TYR A 66 -10.26 -8.70 -19.53
CA TYR A 66 -9.10 -9.28 -20.20
C TYR A 66 -8.95 -10.78 -19.88
N PHE A 67 -8.96 -11.14 -18.59
CA PHE A 67 -8.76 -12.53 -18.18
C PHE A 67 -9.89 -13.45 -18.65
N SER A 68 -11.14 -12.96 -18.61
CA SER A 68 -12.31 -13.68 -19.10
C SER A 68 -12.25 -13.92 -20.61
N GLU A 69 -12.01 -12.89 -21.41
CA GLU A 69 -11.96 -12.98 -22.87
C GLU A 69 -10.81 -13.84 -23.39
N LYS A 70 -9.67 -13.83 -22.68
CA LYS A 70 -8.51 -14.67 -23.00
C LYS A 70 -8.62 -16.09 -22.45
N ASN A 71 -9.65 -16.38 -21.65
CA ASN A 71 -9.79 -17.64 -20.92
C ASN A 71 -8.48 -17.99 -20.15
N LEU A 72 -7.91 -16.99 -19.49
CA LEU A 72 -6.67 -17.08 -18.74
C LEU A 72 -6.97 -17.28 -17.26
N ALA A 73 -6.32 -18.25 -16.61
CA ALA A 73 -6.43 -18.43 -15.17
C ALA A 73 -5.75 -17.28 -14.43
N LEU A 74 -6.25 -16.92 -13.25
CA LEU A 74 -5.59 -15.94 -12.39
C LEU A 74 -4.40 -16.59 -11.67
N PRO A 75 -3.23 -15.92 -11.59
CA PRO A 75 -2.13 -16.35 -10.75
C PRO A 75 -2.59 -16.55 -9.31
N GLN A 76 -2.21 -17.67 -8.70
CA GLN A 76 -2.51 -18.03 -7.31
C GLN A 76 -1.29 -17.92 -6.39
N SER A 77 -0.16 -17.43 -6.91
CA SER A 77 1.10 -17.26 -6.18
C SER A 77 1.98 -16.20 -6.85
N LEU A 78 3.05 -15.78 -6.17
CA LEU A 78 4.02 -14.89 -6.80
C LEU A 78 4.77 -15.60 -7.93
N GLU A 79 5.08 -16.88 -7.77
CA GLU A 79 5.80 -17.73 -8.72
C GLU A 79 5.09 -17.80 -10.07
N GLU A 80 3.77 -18.02 -10.06
CA GLU A 80 2.97 -18.13 -11.27
C GLU A 80 3.04 -16.87 -12.15
N LEU A 81 3.33 -15.69 -11.59
CA LEU A 81 3.50 -14.46 -12.38
C LEU A 81 4.70 -14.51 -13.36
N THR A 82 5.63 -15.44 -13.14
CA THR A 82 6.77 -15.69 -14.04
C THR A 82 6.44 -16.64 -15.18
N ASP A 83 5.26 -17.27 -15.18
CA ASP A 83 4.84 -18.16 -16.26
C ASP A 83 4.69 -17.39 -17.58
N LEU A 84 5.04 -18.05 -18.68
CA LEU A 84 4.95 -17.48 -20.03
C LEU A 84 3.52 -17.05 -20.42
N ALA A 85 2.49 -17.62 -19.75
CA ALA A 85 1.10 -17.23 -19.94
C ALA A 85 0.83 -15.78 -19.52
N TYR A 86 1.64 -15.23 -18.61
CA TYR A 86 1.54 -13.86 -18.08
C TYR A 86 2.61 -12.91 -18.62
N LYS A 87 3.33 -13.32 -19.67
CA LYS A 87 4.41 -12.54 -20.26
C LYS A 87 3.94 -11.14 -20.68
N GLY A 88 4.59 -10.10 -20.16
CA GLY A 88 4.31 -8.71 -20.49
C GLY A 88 3.01 -8.15 -19.94
N LEU A 89 2.34 -8.88 -19.04
CA LEU A 89 1.01 -8.52 -18.54
C LEU A 89 1.02 -7.70 -17.25
N LEU A 90 2.16 -7.63 -16.55
CA LEU A 90 2.29 -6.96 -15.26
C LEU A 90 3.05 -5.63 -15.40
N VAL A 91 2.47 -4.56 -14.87
CA VAL A 91 3.15 -3.30 -14.57
C VAL A 91 3.33 -3.12 -13.05
N VAL A 92 4.49 -2.62 -12.65
CA VAL A 92 4.79 -2.27 -11.26
C VAL A 92 5.45 -0.90 -11.17
N GLU A 93 5.42 -0.31 -9.99
CA GLU A 93 6.16 0.91 -9.70
C GLU A 93 7.58 0.63 -9.24
N ASN A 94 8.45 1.60 -9.49
CA ASN A 94 9.81 1.61 -8.97
C ASN A 94 9.79 1.79 -7.43
N PRO A 95 10.33 0.83 -6.65
CA PRO A 95 10.35 0.90 -5.19
C PRO A 95 11.22 2.02 -4.63
N ALA A 96 12.11 2.62 -5.44
CA ALA A 96 12.91 3.77 -5.02
C ALA A 96 12.11 5.08 -5.00
N THR A 97 10.99 5.15 -5.71
CA THR A 97 10.20 6.38 -5.89
C THR A 97 8.72 6.23 -5.56
N SER A 98 8.23 5.01 -5.35
CA SER A 98 6.81 4.72 -5.10
C SER A 98 6.65 3.78 -3.90
N SER A 99 5.81 4.18 -2.94
CA SER A 99 5.50 3.36 -1.75
C SER A 99 4.81 2.03 -2.11
N PRO A 100 3.79 1.98 -2.99
CA PRO A 100 3.25 0.70 -3.48
C PRO A 100 4.31 -0.21 -4.12
N GLY A 101 5.22 0.35 -4.91
CA GLY A 101 6.34 -0.40 -5.48
C GLY A 101 7.25 -1.00 -4.40
N LEU A 102 7.54 -0.21 -3.36
CA LEU A 102 8.30 -0.70 -2.20
C LEU A 102 7.54 -1.79 -1.43
N ALA A 103 6.25 -1.61 -1.18
CA ALA A 103 5.43 -2.61 -0.51
C ALA A 103 5.44 -3.95 -1.27
N PHE A 104 5.34 -3.92 -2.61
CA PHE A 104 5.44 -5.13 -3.43
C PHE A 104 6.84 -5.75 -3.39
N LEU A 105 7.91 -4.96 -3.43
CA LEU A 105 9.27 -5.45 -3.18
C LEU A 105 9.36 -6.16 -1.82
N LEU A 106 8.82 -5.58 -0.75
CA LEU A 106 8.83 -6.18 0.57
C LEU A 106 8.02 -7.47 0.64
N ALA A 107 6.90 -7.58 -0.09
CA ALA A 107 6.17 -8.85 -0.22
C ALA A 107 7.07 -9.95 -0.81
N THR A 108 7.85 -9.63 -1.85
CA THR A 108 8.78 -10.60 -2.46
C THR A 108 9.94 -10.98 -1.53
N VAL A 109 10.46 -10.02 -0.74
CA VAL A 109 11.49 -10.31 0.27
C VAL A 109 10.94 -11.20 1.39
N ALA A 110 9.72 -10.93 1.86
CA ALA A 110 9.07 -11.76 2.87
C ALA A 110 8.85 -13.21 2.39
N HIS A 111 8.52 -13.38 1.10
CA HIS A 111 8.20 -14.67 0.51
C HIS A 111 9.43 -15.49 0.13
N TYR A 112 10.43 -14.87 -0.51
CA TYR A 112 11.62 -15.55 -1.04
C TYR A 112 12.87 -15.43 -0.15
N GLY A 113 12.84 -14.55 0.85
CA GLY A 113 14.01 -14.20 1.65
C GLY A 113 15.02 -13.32 0.92
N GLU A 114 16.05 -12.88 1.64
CA GLU A 114 17.11 -11.98 1.12
C GLU A 114 17.89 -12.60 -0.04
N ASP A 115 18.03 -13.91 -0.08
CA ASP A 115 18.79 -14.61 -1.13
C ASP A 115 17.96 -14.87 -2.40
N GLY A 116 16.64 -14.98 -2.30
CA GLY A 116 15.78 -15.47 -3.39
C GLY A 116 14.98 -14.39 -4.13
N TYR A 117 14.74 -13.23 -3.51
CA TYR A 117 13.83 -12.23 -4.10
C TYR A 117 14.39 -11.65 -5.42
N LEU A 118 15.70 -11.47 -5.55
CA LEU A 118 16.30 -10.94 -6.79
C LEU A 118 16.19 -11.91 -7.97
N ASP A 119 16.31 -13.22 -7.73
CA ASP A 119 16.11 -14.23 -8.78
C ASP A 119 14.67 -14.21 -9.28
N TYR A 120 13.70 -13.98 -8.40
CA TYR A 120 12.30 -13.78 -8.77
C TYR A 120 12.12 -12.52 -9.64
N TRP A 121 12.69 -11.39 -9.23
CA TRP A 121 12.60 -10.14 -9.98
C TRP A 121 13.28 -10.23 -11.36
N GLN A 122 14.40 -10.95 -11.47
CA GLN A 122 15.03 -11.23 -12.75
C GLN A 122 14.12 -12.07 -13.66
N GLN A 123 13.45 -13.09 -13.12
CA GLN A 123 12.48 -13.88 -13.88
C GLN A 123 11.28 -13.05 -14.35
N LEU A 124 10.76 -12.13 -13.52
CA LEU A 124 9.72 -11.19 -13.95
C LEU A 124 10.21 -10.28 -15.10
N LYS A 125 11.43 -9.73 -14.99
CA LYS A 125 12.06 -8.91 -16.04
C LYS A 125 12.19 -9.69 -17.34
N ASP A 126 12.67 -10.93 -17.28
CA ASP A 126 12.79 -11.82 -18.45
C ASP A 126 11.41 -12.19 -19.03
N ASN A 127 10.38 -12.23 -18.18
CA ASN A 127 8.97 -12.39 -18.55
C ASN A 127 8.31 -11.07 -18.99
N GLY A 128 9.07 -10.00 -19.23
CA GLY A 128 8.57 -8.75 -19.82
C GLY A 128 7.86 -7.81 -18.85
N LEU A 129 8.17 -7.88 -17.56
CA LEU A 129 7.73 -6.90 -16.57
C LEU A 129 7.88 -5.45 -17.06
N VAL A 130 6.84 -4.64 -16.91
CA VAL A 130 6.89 -3.20 -17.13
C VAL A 130 7.11 -2.50 -15.80
N VAL A 131 8.07 -1.57 -15.76
CA VAL A 131 8.35 -0.74 -14.59
C VAL A 131 8.13 0.74 -14.95
N VAL A 132 7.40 1.45 -14.10
CA VAL A 132 7.20 2.90 -14.16
C VAL A 132 7.55 3.55 -12.82
N ASN A 133 7.70 4.88 -12.77
CA ASN A 133 8.24 5.53 -11.57
C ASN A 133 7.22 5.75 -10.45
N ASP A 134 5.94 5.82 -10.77
CA ASP A 134 4.88 6.22 -9.85
C ASP A 134 3.59 5.44 -10.09
N TRP A 135 2.76 5.44 -9.05
CA TRP A 135 1.49 4.72 -9.02
C TRP A 135 0.47 5.26 -10.03
N GLU A 136 0.40 6.58 -10.23
CA GLU A 136 -0.54 7.17 -11.19
C GLU A 136 -0.25 6.70 -12.62
N THR A 137 1.02 6.62 -13.01
CA THR A 137 1.41 6.09 -14.32
C THR A 137 1.06 4.60 -14.43
N ALA A 138 1.39 3.80 -13.42
CA ALA A 138 1.09 2.37 -13.42
C ALA A 138 -0.42 2.13 -13.56
N TYR A 139 -1.22 2.83 -12.76
CA TYR A 139 -2.64 2.62 -12.65
C TYR A 139 -3.43 3.31 -13.77
N TYR A 140 -3.20 4.59 -14.08
CA TYR A 140 -4.01 5.34 -15.05
C TYR A 140 -3.43 5.38 -16.48
N THR A 141 -2.22 4.88 -16.71
CA THR A 141 -1.64 4.83 -18.08
C THR A 141 -1.37 3.41 -18.55
N ASN A 142 -0.86 2.54 -17.68
CA ASN A 142 -0.44 1.20 -18.08
C ASN A 142 -1.50 0.12 -17.85
N PHE A 143 -2.30 0.24 -16.79
CA PHE A 143 -3.32 -0.76 -16.47
C PHE A 143 -4.51 -0.69 -17.43
N SER A 144 -4.92 -1.85 -17.97
CA SER A 144 -6.05 -1.95 -18.90
C SER A 144 -7.41 -1.83 -18.21
N GLY A 145 -7.47 -2.21 -16.93
CA GLY A 145 -8.69 -2.22 -16.14
C GLY A 145 -9.11 -0.87 -15.55
N SER A 146 -8.27 0.16 -15.69
CA SER A 146 -8.60 1.52 -15.28
C SER A 146 -9.14 2.34 -16.44
N SER A 147 -9.53 3.59 -16.16
CA SER A 147 -9.89 4.59 -17.17
C SER A 147 -8.81 4.84 -18.24
N GLY A 148 -7.55 4.48 -17.97
CA GLY A 148 -6.41 4.61 -18.89
C GLY A 148 -6.43 3.67 -20.09
N HIS A 149 -7.05 2.50 -19.95
CA HIS A 149 -7.06 1.44 -20.97
C HIS A 149 -5.66 1.10 -21.50
N GLY A 150 -4.68 1.01 -20.58
CA GLY A 150 -3.30 0.69 -20.92
C GLY A 150 -3.08 -0.78 -21.36
N PRO A 151 -1.85 -1.15 -21.74
CA PRO A 151 -1.57 -2.47 -22.31
C PRO A 151 -1.44 -3.61 -21.28
N GLN A 152 -1.24 -3.33 -19.99
CA GLN A 152 -1.04 -4.35 -18.96
C GLN A 152 -2.36 -4.68 -18.24
N PRO A 153 -2.85 -5.92 -18.25
CA PRO A 153 -4.05 -6.31 -17.51
C PRO A 153 -3.81 -6.61 -16.03
N MET A 154 -2.58 -6.47 -15.53
CA MET A 154 -2.24 -6.55 -14.11
C MET A 154 -1.39 -5.36 -13.67
N VAL A 155 -1.68 -4.82 -12.49
CA VAL A 155 -0.94 -3.71 -11.88
C VAL A 155 -0.79 -3.91 -10.39
N VAL A 156 0.34 -3.53 -9.81
CA VAL A 156 0.48 -3.41 -8.35
C VAL A 156 -0.33 -2.21 -7.87
N SER A 157 -1.27 -2.42 -6.95
CA SER A 157 -2.12 -1.37 -6.39
C SER A 157 -2.81 -1.86 -5.11
N TYR A 158 -3.59 -1.02 -4.44
CA TYR A 158 -4.32 -1.41 -3.24
C TYR A 158 -5.49 -2.36 -3.56
N ALA A 159 -5.76 -3.34 -2.69
CA ALA A 159 -6.92 -4.23 -2.81
C ALA A 159 -8.27 -3.52 -2.62
N SER A 160 -8.21 -2.29 -2.15
CA SER A 160 -9.30 -1.33 -2.00
C SER A 160 -9.44 -0.37 -3.19
N SER A 161 -8.67 -0.53 -4.27
CA SER A 161 -8.84 0.23 -5.52
C SER A 161 -10.09 -0.13 -6.33
N PRO A 162 -10.58 -1.39 -6.42
CA PRO A 162 -11.73 -1.73 -7.27
C PRO A 162 -13.03 -0.91 -7.06
N PRO A 163 -13.40 -0.48 -5.84
CA PRO A 163 -14.49 0.47 -5.64
C PRO A 163 -14.38 1.75 -6.48
N ALA A 164 -13.16 2.27 -6.71
CA ALA A 164 -12.96 3.51 -7.45
C ALA A 164 -13.51 3.43 -8.87
N GLU A 165 -13.28 2.30 -9.54
CA GLU A 165 -13.75 2.05 -10.90
C GLU A 165 -15.28 1.98 -11.00
N VAL A 166 -15.97 1.67 -9.91
CA VAL A 166 -17.44 1.72 -9.86
C VAL A 166 -17.94 3.13 -9.56
N ILE A 167 -17.32 3.81 -8.60
CA ILE A 167 -17.75 5.13 -8.12
C ILE A 167 -17.55 6.21 -9.19
N PHE A 168 -16.44 6.15 -9.91
CA PHE A 168 -16.08 7.14 -10.93
C PHE A 168 -16.42 6.70 -12.36
N ALA A 169 -17.14 5.59 -12.53
CA ALA A 169 -17.59 5.16 -13.85
C ALA A 169 -18.50 6.22 -14.50
N GLU A 170 -18.29 6.49 -15.78
CA GLU A 170 -19.15 7.39 -16.55
C GLU A 170 -20.60 6.87 -16.66
N THR A 171 -20.75 5.54 -16.62
CA THR A 171 -22.05 4.86 -16.65
C THR A 171 -22.18 3.93 -15.44
N PRO A 172 -23.36 3.81 -14.82
CA PRO A 172 -23.53 2.96 -13.64
C PRO A 172 -23.15 1.51 -13.92
N LEU A 173 -22.23 0.98 -13.12
CA LEU A 173 -21.80 -0.42 -13.18
C LEU A 173 -22.50 -1.26 -12.11
N THR A 174 -22.86 -2.50 -12.45
CA THR A 174 -23.44 -3.46 -11.49
C THR A 174 -22.39 -4.26 -10.73
N GLU A 175 -21.16 -4.30 -11.26
CA GLU A 175 -19.98 -4.95 -10.69
C GLU A 175 -18.73 -4.11 -10.94
N ALA A 176 -17.69 -4.27 -10.10
CA ALA A 176 -16.39 -3.70 -10.37
C ALA A 176 -15.76 -4.38 -11.60
N PRO A 177 -15.17 -3.61 -12.55
CA PRO A 177 -14.47 -4.14 -13.72
C PRO A 177 -13.10 -4.73 -13.35
N THR A 178 -12.58 -4.35 -12.19
CA THR A 178 -11.31 -4.81 -11.64
C THR A 178 -11.54 -5.61 -10.36
N ALA A 179 -10.53 -6.40 -10.00
CA ALA A 179 -10.43 -7.08 -8.71
C ALA A 179 -8.94 -7.33 -8.41
N SER A 180 -8.66 -7.91 -7.25
CA SER A 180 -7.33 -8.08 -6.69
C SER A 180 -7.01 -9.55 -6.45
N ILE A 181 -5.78 -9.94 -6.75
CA ILE A 181 -5.21 -11.23 -6.39
C ILE A 181 -4.83 -11.16 -4.90
N THR A 182 -5.56 -11.93 -4.09
CA THR A 182 -5.44 -11.94 -2.61
C THR A 182 -4.94 -13.29 -2.08
N ALA A 183 -4.20 -14.02 -2.91
CA ALA A 183 -3.59 -15.27 -2.51
C ALA A 183 -2.59 -15.03 -1.33
N PRO A 184 -2.36 -16.04 -0.47
CA PRO A 184 -1.45 -15.90 0.65
C PRO A 184 -0.07 -15.41 0.23
N GLY A 185 0.45 -14.40 0.93
CA GLY A 185 1.78 -13.85 0.70
C GLY A 185 1.92 -12.94 -0.54
N THR A 186 0.89 -12.77 -1.37
CA THR A 186 1.00 -11.94 -2.60
C THR A 186 0.74 -10.45 -2.38
N CYS A 187 0.29 -10.08 -1.19
CA CYS A 187 0.00 -8.70 -0.82
C CYS A 187 0.86 -8.26 0.37
N PHE A 188 1.14 -6.97 0.50
CA PHE A 188 1.78 -6.39 1.69
C PHE A 188 0.87 -5.38 2.36
N ARG A 189 0.71 -5.47 3.68
CA ARG A 189 -0.10 -4.51 4.43
C ARG A 189 0.69 -3.25 4.72
N GLN A 190 0.23 -2.14 4.16
CA GLN A 190 0.72 -0.80 4.48
C GLN A 190 -0.19 -0.17 5.54
N ILE A 191 0.39 0.30 6.64
CA ILE A 191 -0.33 1.02 7.71
C ILE A 191 0.23 2.43 7.74
N GLU A 192 -0.62 3.45 7.63
CA GLU A 192 -0.20 4.85 7.68
C GLU A 192 -0.42 5.45 9.07
N PHE A 193 0.49 6.34 9.43
CA PHE A 193 0.56 6.94 10.76
C PHE A 193 0.52 8.47 10.68
N VAL A 194 -0.02 9.05 11.75
CA VAL A 194 0.08 10.48 12.06
C VAL A 194 0.95 10.70 13.30
N GLY A 195 1.83 11.69 13.26
CA GLY A 195 2.69 12.06 14.38
C GLY A 195 2.78 13.57 14.57
N ILE A 196 2.88 14.02 15.83
CA ILE A 196 3.10 15.42 16.18
C ILE A 196 4.59 15.72 16.02
N LEU A 197 4.96 16.71 15.22
CA LEU A 197 6.36 17.01 14.93
C LEU A 197 7.08 17.62 16.13
N ALA A 198 8.27 17.09 16.43
CA ALA A 198 9.12 17.57 17.52
C ALA A 198 9.43 19.07 17.39
N GLY A 199 9.16 19.82 18.45
CA GLY A 199 9.37 21.27 18.50
C GLY A 199 8.23 22.10 17.88
N THR A 200 7.05 21.51 17.65
CA THR A 200 5.87 22.29 17.26
C THR A 200 5.52 23.34 18.33
N PRO A 201 5.28 24.61 17.95
CA PRO A 201 4.75 25.60 18.88
C PRO A 201 3.22 25.44 19.11
N GLN A 202 2.55 24.57 18.36
CA GLN A 202 1.09 24.40 18.35
C GLN A 202 0.63 23.07 18.96
N HIS A 203 1.32 22.58 19.99
CA HIS A 203 1.08 21.25 20.59
C HIS A 203 -0.41 20.93 20.85
N ALA A 204 -1.14 21.83 21.52
CA ALA A 204 -2.55 21.61 21.85
C ALA A 204 -3.49 21.55 20.61
N LEU A 205 -3.10 22.16 19.49
CA LEU A 205 -3.84 22.05 18.22
C LEU A 205 -3.44 20.78 17.47
N ALA A 206 -2.16 20.40 17.51
CA ALA A 206 -1.66 19.16 16.95
C ALA A 206 -2.32 17.92 17.59
N GLU A 207 -2.43 17.88 18.93
CA GLU A 207 -3.15 16.82 19.65
C GLU A 207 -4.61 16.71 19.21
N LYS A 208 -5.32 17.85 19.10
CA LYS A 208 -6.72 17.88 18.63
C LYS A 208 -6.86 17.40 17.19
N PHE A 209 -5.89 17.70 16.35
CA PHE A 209 -5.88 17.25 14.96
C PHE A 209 -5.65 15.74 14.88
N VAL A 210 -4.71 15.20 15.66
CA VAL A 210 -4.51 13.75 15.78
C VAL A 210 -5.78 13.06 16.30
N ASP A 211 -6.42 13.60 17.34
CA ASP A 211 -7.70 13.09 17.84
C ASP A 211 -8.79 13.10 16.77
N PHE A 212 -8.85 14.16 15.96
CA PHE A 212 -9.79 14.24 14.85
C PHE A 212 -9.53 13.14 13.81
N MET A 213 -8.28 12.87 13.44
CA MET A 213 -7.93 11.81 12.48
C MET A 213 -8.25 10.40 13.00
N LEU A 214 -8.19 10.17 14.31
CA LEU A 214 -8.56 8.89 14.92
C LEU A 214 -10.06 8.77 15.24
N SER A 215 -10.82 9.84 15.05
CA SER A 215 -12.25 9.88 15.34
C SER A 215 -13.06 9.12 14.29
N VAL A 216 -14.19 8.55 14.72
CA VAL A 216 -15.12 7.84 13.83
C VAL A 216 -15.54 8.70 12.62
N PRO A 217 -15.93 9.98 12.76
CA PRO A 217 -16.33 10.80 11.60
C PRO A 217 -15.26 10.93 10.52
N PHE A 218 -13.98 11.09 10.89
CA PHE A 218 -12.89 11.15 9.91
C PHE A 218 -12.68 9.78 9.25
N GLN A 219 -12.65 8.73 10.06
CA GLN A 219 -12.43 7.35 9.63
C GLN A 219 -13.57 6.81 8.74
N GLU A 220 -14.80 7.35 8.85
CA GLU A 220 -15.93 7.03 7.96
C GLU A 220 -15.88 7.77 6.61
N ASP A 221 -15.29 8.97 6.56
CA ASP A 221 -15.17 9.77 5.32
C ASP A 221 -13.96 9.34 4.46
N MET A 222 -12.85 9.04 5.12
CA MET A 222 -11.56 8.70 4.52
C MET A 222 -11.60 7.60 3.43
N PRO A 223 -12.36 6.49 3.56
CA PRO A 223 -12.33 5.41 2.57
C PRO A 223 -12.71 5.85 1.15
N LEU A 224 -13.63 6.81 0.99
CA LEU A 224 -14.01 7.29 -0.35
C LEU A 224 -13.11 8.40 -0.89
N GLN A 225 -12.26 8.98 -0.04
CA GLN A 225 -11.32 10.03 -0.44
C GLN A 225 -9.96 9.44 -0.82
N MET A 226 -9.52 8.42 -0.08
CA MET A 226 -8.16 7.87 -0.17
C MET A 226 -8.13 6.40 -0.59
N PHE A 227 -9.28 5.72 -0.66
CA PHE A 227 -9.38 4.31 -1.00
C PHE A 227 -8.55 3.39 -0.07
N VAL A 228 -8.59 3.67 1.23
CA VAL A 228 -7.96 2.88 2.31
C VAL A 228 -8.98 2.50 3.38
N TYR A 229 -8.61 1.57 4.27
CA TYR A 229 -9.45 1.12 5.37
C TYR A 229 -9.19 1.89 6.66
N PRO A 230 -10.23 2.17 7.46
CA PRO A 230 -10.07 2.73 8.79
C PRO A 230 -9.48 1.70 9.75
N VAL A 231 -8.59 2.15 10.65
CA VAL A 231 -8.15 1.34 11.80
C VAL A 231 -9.12 1.40 12.98
N GLN A 232 -10.06 2.35 12.96
CA GLN A 232 -11.09 2.49 13.99
C GLN A 232 -12.23 1.48 13.76
N PRO A 233 -12.40 0.44 14.60
CA PRO A 233 -13.39 -0.61 14.38
C PRO A 233 -14.85 -0.14 14.45
N GLU A 234 -15.11 1.02 15.06
CA GLU A 234 -16.44 1.61 15.11
C GLU A 234 -16.83 2.36 13.82
N ALA A 235 -15.88 2.63 12.93
CA ALA A 235 -16.14 3.31 11.67
C ALA A 235 -16.88 2.39 10.69
N LYS A 236 -17.99 2.89 10.13
CA LYS A 236 -18.74 2.17 9.10
C LYS A 236 -18.14 2.39 7.74
N LEU A 237 -17.90 1.29 7.04
CA LEU A 237 -17.47 1.33 5.66
C LEU A 237 -18.63 1.75 4.73
N PRO A 238 -18.34 2.55 3.69
CA PRO A 238 -19.27 2.81 2.60
C PRO A 238 -19.71 1.51 1.90
N GLU A 239 -20.95 1.47 1.38
CA GLU A 239 -21.50 0.28 0.71
C GLU A 239 -20.64 -0.19 -0.46
N ALA A 240 -20.12 0.73 -1.27
CA ALA A 240 -19.22 0.41 -2.38
C ALA A 240 -17.94 -0.30 -1.92
N PHE A 241 -17.38 0.13 -0.79
CA PHE A 241 -16.23 -0.51 -0.16
C PHE A 241 -16.57 -1.93 0.29
N VAL A 242 -17.68 -2.11 1.01
CA VAL A 242 -18.13 -3.42 1.48
C VAL A 242 -18.38 -4.38 0.31
N LYS A 243 -18.90 -3.88 -0.81
CA LYS A 243 -19.30 -4.70 -1.95
C LYS A 243 -18.14 -5.05 -2.88
N TYR A 244 -17.17 -4.13 -3.06
CA TYR A 244 -16.19 -4.24 -4.14
C TYR A 244 -14.73 -4.27 -3.68
N ALA A 245 -14.41 -3.79 -2.48
CA ALA A 245 -13.05 -3.87 -1.96
C ALA A 245 -12.75 -5.30 -1.45
N GLN A 246 -11.48 -5.68 -1.48
CA GLN A 246 -11.05 -7.00 -1.03
C GLN A 246 -10.01 -6.86 0.09
N VAL A 247 -10.06 -7.78 1.05
CA VAL A 247 -9.10 -7.84 2.16
C VAL A 247 -8.38 -9.19 2.11
N PRO A 248 -7.07 -9.23 1.82
CA PRO A 248 -6.30 -10.47 1.90
C PRO A 248 -6.28 -10.99 3.34
N GLN A 249 -6.44 -12.30 3.48
CA GLN A 249 -6.45 -12.95 4.79
C GLN A 249 -5.04 -13.16 5.35
N GLN A 250 -4.03 -13.26 4.47
CA GLN A 250 -2.64 -13.56 4.83
C GLN A 250 -1.70 -12.68 4.00
N PRO A 251 -1.69 -11.34 4.22
CA PRO A 251 -0.67 -10.49 3.62
C PRO A 251 0.71 -10.90 4.13
N ALA A 252 1.72 -10.73 3.28
CA ALA A 252 3.11 -10.78 3.65
C ALA A 252 3.43 -9.76 4.75
N ALA A 253 4.34 -10.15 5.64
CA ALA A 253 4.78 -9.32 6.75
C ALA A 253 6.29 -9.44 6.93
N LEU A 254 6.92 -8.33 7.29
CA LEU A 254 8.31 -8.24 7.72
C LEU A 254 8.36 -7.46 9.03
N ALA A 255 9.34 -7.78 9.88
CA ALA A 255 9.55 -7.01 11.10
C ALA A 255 9.99 -5.57 10.73
N PRO A 256 9.45 -4.52 11.36
CA PRO A 256 9.86 -3.14 11.08
C PRO A 256 11.36 -2.88 11.25
N GLU A 257 12.02 -3.63 12.13
CA GLU A 257 13.46 -3.57 12.37
C GLU A 257 14.25 -4.10 11.17
N ASP A 258 13.81 -5.21 10.59
CA ASP A 258 14.42 -5.82 9.40
C ASP A 258 14.27 -4.91 8.19
N ILE A 259 13.09 -4.31 8.01
CA ILE A 259 12.86 -3.30 6.95
C ILE A 259 13.81 -2.12 7.17
N SER A 260 13.90 -1.57 8.38
CA SER A 260 14.76 -0.41 8.64
C SER A 260 16.24 -0.69 8.33
N ALA A 261 16.72 -1.86 8.73
CA ALA A 261 18.12 -2.26 8.55
C ALA A 261 18.48 -2.46 7.07
N ASN A 262 17.57 -3.02 6.27
CA ASN A 262 17.91 -3.53 4.95
C ASN A 262 17.25 -2.80 3.76
N ARG A 263 16.19 -2.00 3.97
CA ARG A 263 15.39 -1.37 2.90
C ARG A 263 16.25 -0.70 1.82
N ASN A 264 17.22 0.12 2.21
CA ASN A 264 18.05 0.84 1.24
C ASN A 264 18.88 -0.13 0.38
N ALA A 265 19.46 -1.17 0.99
CA ALA A 265 20.22 -2.19 0.27
C ALA A 265 19.32 -3.01 -0.66
N TRP A 266 18.12 -3.38 -0.21
CA TRP A 266 17.16 -4.11 -1.05
C TRP A 266 16.72 -3.30 -2.27
N ILE A 267 16.43 -2.00 -2.11
CA ILE A 267 16.07 -1.09 -3.21
C ILE A 267 17.23 -0.92 -4.19
N GLU A 268 18.46 -0.74 -3.68
CA GLU A 268 19.65 -0.58 -4.53
C GLU A 268 19.91 -1.84 -5.35
N ALA A 269 19.92 -3.01 -4.71
CA ALA A 269 20.12 -4.28 -5.40
C ALA A 269 19.00 -4.57 -6.41
N TRP A 270 17.74 -4.27 -6.06
CA TRP A 270 16.63 -4.37 -7.01
C TRP A 270 16.83 -3.44 -8.22
N THR A 271 17.31 -2.22 -7.99
CA THR A 271 17.57 -1.23 -9.06
C THR A 271 18.65 -1.73 -10.02
N GLU A 272 19.74 -2.31 -9.50
CA GLU A 272 20.77 -2.93 -10.34
C GLU A 272 20.23 -4.11 -11.16
N THR A 273 19.47 -5.01 -10.54
CA THR A 273 18.94 -6.21 -11.21
C THR A 273 17.86 -5.87 -12.25
N VAL A 274 16.92 -5.00 -11.89
CA VAL A 274 15.71 -4.77 -12.70
C VAL A 274 15.89 -3.63 -13.71
N LEU A 275 16.55 -2.54 -13.33
CA LEU A 275 16.62 -1.34 -14.18
C LEU A 275 17.91 -1.20 -14.98
N ARG A 276 18.96 -1.94 -14.66
CA ARG A 276 20.24 -1.88 -15.38
C ARG A 276 20.53 -3.10 -16.25
#